data_AF-A0A7C2R9X4-F1
#
_entry.id   AF-A0A7C2R9X4-F1
#
_cell.length_a   1.000
_cell.length_b   1.000
_cell.length_c   1.000
_cell.angle_alpha   90.00
_cell.angle_beta   90.00
_cell.angle_gamma   90.00
#
_symmetry.space_group_name_H-M   'P 1'
#
loop_
_entity.id
_entity.type
_entity.pdbx_description
1 polymer ?
#
loop_
_entity_poly.entity_id
_entity_poly.type
_entity_poly.pdbx_seq_one_letter_code
_entity_poly.pdbx_strand_id
1 'polypeptide(L)'
;MTINSFRTIRRSFVGLFLVRSRSAPARRWRYPDGEPRWRSRGQVLLTVALALPALLGMAGLALDIGRLYAAKARLQAAVDAAALAGALRLHDDPDLQQPSTPAVVTDFLNRNYPSARLVGGLQPCREERTISFTAQVTVPMTFMRVLGIHERIVRASACAGFERVEVVLVIDNTSSMRGGPIRRVREATSRMLDLL
;
A
#
# COMPACT_ATOMS: atom_id res chain seq x y z
N MET A 1 -73.58 47.98 -73.12
CA MET A 1 -72.51 47.26 -72.42
C MET A 1 -71.27 48.13 -72.43
N THR A 2 -71.03 48.80 -71.29
CA THR A 2 -69.72 49.15 -70.66
C THR A 2 -68.65 49.91 -71.47
N ILE A 3 -67.93 50.91 -70.97
CA ILE A 3 -67.88 51.72 -69.74
C ILE A 3 -66.79 52.78 -70.03
N ASN A 4 -67.01 54.05 -69.62
CA ASN A 4 -66.04 54.99 -69.00
C ASN A 4 -64.60 55.12 -69.56
N SER A 5 -63.93 56.28 -69.58
CA SER A 5 -64.11 57.53 -68.84
C SER A 5 -62.84 58.36 -69.06
N PHE A 6 -63.00 59.68 -69.23
CA PHE A 6 -62.08 60.75 -68.81
C PHE A 6 -60.70 60.86 -69.52
N ARG A 7 -60.02 62.01 -69.62
CA ARG A 7 -60.31 63.46 -69.63
C ARG A 7 -58.93 64.12 -69.85
N THR A 8 -58.90 65.28 -70.51
CA THR A 8 -57.93 66.40 -70.32
C THR A 8 -56.45 66.34 -70.81
N ILE A 9 -56.20 67.08 -71.91
CA ILE A 9 -55.32 68.27 -72.06
C ILE A 9 -54.10 68.44 -71.10
N ARG A 10 -52.85 68.51 -71.65
CA ARG A 10 -51.95 69.70 -71.63
C ARG A 10 -50.48 69.38 -72.00
N ARG A 11 -49.99 70.15 -73.00
CA ARG A 11 -48.75 70.95 -73.06
C ARG A 11 -47.37 70.30 -72.82
N SER A 12 -46.62 70.24 -73.93
CA SER A 12 -45.28 70.83 -74.16
C SER A 12 -44.34 71.03 -72.96
N PHE A 13 -43.13 70.49 -73.03
CA PHE A 13 -41.88 71.21 -72.72
C PHE A 13 -40.66 70.39 -73.20
N VAL A 14 -39.86 70.97 -74.09
CA VAL A 14 -38.56 70.44 -74.53
C VAL A 14 -37.57 70.64 -73.39
N GLY A 15 -37.16 69.54 -72.76
CA GLY A 15 -36.20 69.52 -71.65
C GLY A 15 -34.83 69.04 -72.13
N LEU A 16 -33.88 69.96 -72.15
CA LEU A 16 -32.44 69.76 -72.34
C LEU A 16 -31.90 68.71 -71.34
N PHE A 17 -31.49 67.56 -71.86
CA PHE A 17 -31.00 66.43 -71.08
C PHE A 17 -29.51 66.61 -70.75
N LEU A 18 -29.22 67.21 -69.58
CA LEU A 18 -27.88 67.19 -68.99
C LEU A 18 -27.61 65.82 -68.36
N VAL A 19 -26.67 65.07 -68.93
CA VAL A 19 -26.16 63.82 -68.38
C VAL A 19 -25.40 64.11 -67.09
N ARG A 20 -26.05 63.85 -65.95
CA ARG A 20 -25.44 63.92 -64.62
C ARG A 20 -24.72 62.60 -64.33
N SER A 21 -23.40 62.64 -64.35
CA SER A 21 -22.52 61.57 -63.86
C SER A 21 -22.90 61.19 -62.43
N ARG A 22 -23.35 59.94 -62.23
CA ARG A 22 -23.57 59.35 -60.91
C ARG A 22 -22.36 58.49 -60.57
N SER A 23 -21.49 58.98 -59.69
CA SER A 23 -20.45 58.20 -59.06
C SER A 23 -21.08 57.12 -58.17
N ALA A 24 -20.84 55.85 -58.50
CA ALA A 24 -21.27 54.70 -57.70
C ALA A 24 -20.62 54.71 -56.30
N PRO A 25 -21.33 54.32 -55.23
CA PRO A 25 -20.71 54.21 -53.92
C PRO A 25 -19.74 53.03 -53.90
N ALA A 26 -18.52 53.27 -53.42
CA ALA A 26 -17.53 52.23 -53.20
C ALA A 26 -18.10 51.18 -52.23
N ARG A 27 -18.31 49.94 -52.71
CA ARG A 27 -18.62 48.80 -51.85
C ARG A 27 -17.41 48.51 -50.99
N ARG A 28 -17.46 48.95 -49.74
CA ARG A 28 -16.47 48.64 -48.71
C ARG A 28 -16.57 47.14 -48.41
N TRP A 29 -15.61 46.36 -48.90
CA TRP A 29 -15.44 44.97 -48.51
C TRP A 29 -15.23 44.91 -46.99
N ARG A 30 -16.21 44.38 -46.28
CA ARG A 30 -16.14 44.11 -44.84
C ARG A 30 -15.41 42.78 -44.70
N TYR A 31 -14.15 42.83 -44.27
CA TYR A 31 -13.45 41.61 -43.87
C TYR A 31 -14.26 40.95 -42.75
N PRO A 32 -14.48 39.62 -42.79
CA PRO A 32 -15.06 38.93 -41.65
C PRO A 32 -14.08 39.13 -40.49
N ASP A 33 -14.54 39.82 -39.45
CA ASP A 33 -13.79 40.02 -38.23
C ASP A 33 -13.62 38.62 -37.61
N GLY A 34 -12.49 37.97 -37.91
CA GLY A 34 -12.12 36.69 -37.35
C GLY A 34 -11.79 36.89 -35.89
N GLU A 35 -12.80 36.88 -35.03
CA GLU A 35 -12.65 36.90 -33.58
C GLU A 35 -11.65 35.81 -33.18
N PRO A 36 -10.47 36.15 -32.66
CA PRO A 36 -9.47 35.15 -32.35
C PRO A 36 -9.99 34.34 -31.16
N ARG A 37 -10.37 33.07 -31.42
CA ARG A 37 -10.92 32.14 -30.42
C ARG A 37 -9.82 31.66 -29.47
N TRP A 38 -9.27 32.57 -28.65
CA TRP A 38 -8.39 32.27 -27.52
C TRP A 38 -9.19 31.87 -26.28
N ARG A 39 -10.13 30.93 -26.42
CA ARG A 39 -10.89 30.45 -25.27
C ARG A 39 -10.69 28.94 -25.12
N SER A 40 -10.32 28.56 -23.90
CA SER A 40 -10.33 27.19 -23.34
C SER A 40 -9.03 26.36 -23.34
N ARG A 41 -7.83 26.94 -23.51
CA ARG A 41 -6.56 26.19 -23.28
C ARG A 41 -5.96 26.32 -21.86
N GLY A 42 -6.45 27.25 -21.04
CA GLY A 42 -5.94 27.47 -19.68
C GLY A 42 -6.57 26.61 -18.58
N GLN A 43 -7.76 26.04 -18.82
CA GLN A 43 -8.50 25.29 -17.79
C GLN A 43 -7.81 23.97 -17.42
N VAL A 44 -7.21 23.28 -18.41
CA VAL A 44 -6.47 22.03 -18.17
C VAL A 44 -5.31 22.25 -17.22
N LEU A 45 -4.58 23.37 -17.36
CA LEU A 45 -3.49 23.75 -16.47
C LEU A 45 -3.97 23.91 -15.02
N LEU A 46 -5.12 24.56 -14.81
CA LEU A 46 -5.70 24.72 -13.48
C LEU A 46 -6.15 23.39 -12.87
N THR A 47 -6.81 22.54 -13.65
CA THR A 47 -7.25 21.22 -13.18
C THR A 47 -6.07 20.32 -12.83
N VAL A 48 -5.02 20.31 -13.67
CA VAL A 48 -3.79 19.55 -13.40
C VAL A 48 -3.06 20.10 -12.17
N ALA A 49 -2.94 21.43 -12.04
CA ALA A 49 -2.29 22.05 -10.89
C ALA A 49 -2.98 21.71 -9.56
N LEU A 50 -4.31 21.58 -9.55
CA LEU A 50 -5.06 21.17 -8.36
C LEU A 50 -5.03 19.66 -8.12
N ALA A 51 -5.04 18.84 -9.18
CA ALA A 51 -5.03 17.39 -9.07
C ALA A 51 -3.65 16.81 -8.69
N LEU A 52 -2.56 17.47 -9.13
CA LEU A 52 -1.20 16.94 -8.98
C LEU A 52 -0.76 16.80 -7.51
N PRO A 53 -1.00 17.76 -6.60
CA PRO A 53 -0.74 17.57 -5.17
C PRO A 53 -1.54 16.41 -4.55
N ALA A 54 -2.79 16.22 -4.98
CA ALA A 54 -3.62 15.11 -4.49
C ALA A 54 -3.08 13.75 -4.93
N LEU A 55 -2.66 13.63 -6.20
CA LEU A 55 -2.03 12.42 -6.72
C LEU A 55 -0.69 12.12 -6.03
N LEU A 56 0.16 13.13 -5.83
CA LEU A 56 1.41 12.98 -5.09
C LEU A 56 1.17 12.62 -3.61
N GLY A 57 0.13 13.18 -2.98
CA GLY A 57 -0.28 12.84 -1.63
C GLY A 57 -0.68 11.36 -1.51
N MET A 58 -1.49 10.85 -2.44
CA MET A 58 -1.87 9.44 -2.47
C MET A 58 -0.68 8.51 -2.72
N ALA A 59 0.21 8.87 -3.66
CA ALA A 59 1.44 8.11 -3.91
C ALA A 59 2.34 8.08 -2.67
N GLY A 60 2.49 9.23 -1.99
CA GLY A 60 3.24 9.34 -0.75
C GLY A 60 2.67 8.49 0.38
N LEU A 61 1.34 8.49 0.54
CA LEU A 61 0.65 7.63 1.51
C LEU A 61 0.89 6.14 1.21
N ALA A 62 0.80 5.74 -0.06
CA ALA A 62 1.08 4.36 -0.47
C ALA A 62 2.52 3.94 -0.10
N LEU A 63 3.50 4.83 -0.29
CA LEU A 63 4.90 4.57 0.07
C LEU A 63 5.09 4.43 1.60
N ASP A 64 4.51 5.31 2.40
CA ASP A 64 4.61 5.23 3.86
C ASP A 64 3.94 3.96 4.41
N ILE A 65 2.77 3.59 3.87
CA ILE A 65 2.10 2.33 4.21
C ILE A 65 2.98 1.14 3.82
N GLY A 66 3.56 1.15 2.62
CA GLY A 66 4.48 0.11 2.17
C GLY A 66 5.68 -0.05 3.12
N ARG A 67 6.26 1.06 3.57
CA ARG A 67 7.37 1.05 4.57
C ARG A 67 6.93 0.49 5.91
N LEU A 68 5.73 0.83 6.37
CA LEU A 68 5.16 0.27 7.61
C LEU A 68 4.97 -1.25 7.52
N TYR A 69 4.42 -1.74 6.41
CA TYR A 69 4.26 -3.18 6.19
C TYR A 69 5.59 -3.90 6.10
N ALA A 70 6.56 -3.36 5.38
CA ALA A 70 7.90 -3.93 5.30
C ALA A 70 8.59 -3.97 6.68
N ALA A 71 8.48 -2.90 7.47
CA ALA A 71 9.01 -2.86 8.82
C ALA A 71 8.30 -3.86 9.75
N LYS A 72 6.97 -4.02 9.63
CA LYS A 72 6.19 -5.01 10.39
C LYS A 72 6.62 -6.44 10.05
N ALA A 73 6.74 -6.78 8.77
CA ALA A 73 7.18 -8.10 8.33
C ALA A 73 8.61 -8.41 8.80
N ARG A 74 9.53 -7.46 8.66
CA ARG A 74 10.91 -7.60 9.14
C ARG A 74 10.98 -7.73 10.65
N LEU A 75 10.21 -6.94 11.40
CA LEU A 75 10.14 -7.03 12.85
C LEU A 75 9.58 -8.38 13.28
N GLN A 76 8.52 -8.87 12.64
CA GLN A 76 7.96 -10.18 12.96
C GLN A 76 9.01 -11.29 12.76
N ALA A 77 9.68 -11.32 11.62
CA ALA A 77 10.74 -12.30 11.36
C ALA A 77 11.89 -12.23 12.39
N ALA A 78 12.30 -11.02 12.79
CA ALA A 78 13.33 -10.84 13.81
C ALA A 78 12.88 -11.34 15.19
N VAL A 79 11.63 -11.08 15.56
CA VAL A 79 11.04 -11.52 16.82
C VAL A 79 10.84 -13.04 16.84
N ASP A 80 10.39 -13.65 15.74
CA ASP A 80 10.23 -15.11 15.63
C ASP A 80 11.59 -15.83 15.75
N ALA A 81 12.63 -15.30 15.09
CA ALA A 81 13.99 -15.83 15.19
C ALA A 81 14.55 -15.71 16.61
N ALA A 82 14.35 -14.56 17.26
CA ALA A 82 14.78 -14.35 18.64
C ALA A 82 13.98 -15.19 19.65
N ALA A 83 12.68 -15.45 19.40
CA ALA A 83 11.88 -16.37 20.20
C ALA A 83 12.38 -17.81 20.09
N LEU A 84 12.70 -18.29 18.89
CA LEU A 84 13.29 -19.62 18.72
C LEU A 84 14.65 -19.74 19.41
N ALA A 85 15.51 -18.73 19.31
CA ALA A 85 16.79 -18.71 20.00
C ALA A 85 16.63 -18.73 21.53
N GLY A 86 15.67 -17.96 22.06
CA GLY A 86 15.32 -17.98 23.47
C GLY A 86 14.76 -19.34 23.92
N ALA A 87 13.90 -19.95 23.10
CA ALA A 87 13.34 -21.28 23.38
C ALA A 87 14.42 -22.35 23.42
N LEU A 88 15.39 -22.33 22.48
CA LEU A 88 16.55 -23.23 22.48
C LEU A 88 17.36 -23.07 23.78
N ARG A 89 17.56 -21.83 24.25
CA ARG A 89 18.27 -21.62 25.52
C ARG A 89 17.51 -22.17 26.74
N LEU A 90 16.18 -22.16 26.65
CA LEU A 90 15.26 -22.69 27.66
C LEU A 90 15.22 -24.23 27.69
N HIS A 91 15.65 -24.88 26.60
CA HIS A 91 15.84 -26.34 26.55
C HIS A 91 16.98 -26.78 27.47
N ASP A 92 18.11 -26.07 27.41
CA ASP A 92 19.30 -26.37 28.22
C ASP A 92 19.10 -25.97 29.69
N ASP A 93 18.38 -24.87 29.93
CA ASP A 93 18.11 -24.35 31.27
C ASP A 93 16.68 -23.79 31.35
N PRO A 94 15.78 -24.39 32.15
CA PRO A 94 14.37 -24.00 32.17
C PRO A 94 14.10 -22.66 32.87
N ASP A 95 15.11 -22.01 33.46
CA ASP A 95 14.91 -20.75 34.17
C ASP A 95 14.90 -19.54 33.21
N LEU A 96 13.71 -18.95 33.04
CA LEU A 96 13.51 -17.70 32.29
C LEU A 96 14.18 -16.48 32.95
N GLN A 97 14.45 -16.52 34.26
CA GLN A 97 15.04 -15.40 35.01
C GLN A 97 16.56 -15.38 34.93
N GLN A 98 17.19 -16.43 34.40
CA GLN A 98 18.61 -16.38 34.17
C GLN A 98 18.98 -15.22 33.24
N PRO A 99 20.05 -14.47 33.54
CA PRO A 99 20.47 -13.33 32.71
C PRO A 99 20.93 -13.74 31.30
N SER A 100 21.22 -15.03 31.09
CA SER A 100 21.63 -15.60 29.80
C SER A 100 20.50 -15.59 28.75
N THR A 101 19.26 -15.89 29.15
CA THR A 101 18.09 -15.97 28.26
C THR A 101 17.72 -14.63 27.61
N PRO A 102 17.52 -13.51 28.36
CA PRO A 102 17.26 -12.21 27.76
C PRO A 102 18.46 -11.67 26.98
N ALA A 103 19.69 -12.03 27.34
CA ALA A 103 20.88 -11.67 26.57
C ALA A 103 20.87 -12.30 25.17
N VAL A 104 20.52 -13.59 25.06
CA VAL A 104 20.39 -14.28 23.75
C VAL A 104 19.25 -13.66 22.93
N VAL A 105 18.08 -13.46 23.53
CA VAL A 105 16.93 -12.86 22.82
C VAL A 105 17.26 -11.47 22.29
N THR A 106 17.89 -10.62 23.11
CA THR A 106 18.30 -9.27 22.69
C THR A 106 19.37 -9.29 21.60
N ASP A 107 20.36 -10.17 21.70
CA ASP A 107 21.41 -10.31 20.68
C ASP A 107 20.83 -10.75 19.33
N PHE A 108 19.98 -11.78 19.31
CA PHE A 108 19.32 -12.22 18.08
C PHE A 108 18.39 -11.16 17.50
N LEU A 109 17.65 -10.43 18.34
CA LEU A 109 16.80 -9.33 17.89
C LEU A 109 17.64 -8.21 17.25
N ASN A 110 18.73 -7.80 17.91
CA ASN A 110 19.61 -6.73 17.43
C ASN A 110 20.34 -7.11 16.14
N ARG A 111 20.75 -8.37 15.98
CA ARG A 111 21.38 -8.87 14.73
C ARG A 111 20.42 -8.83 13.55
N ASN A 112 19.15 -9.18 13.76
CA ASN A 112 18.15 -9.21 12.69
C ASN A 112 17.54 -7.82 12.42
N TYR A 113 17.36 -7.01 13.47
CA TYR A 113 16.81 -5.67 13.36
C TYR A 113 17.33 -4.71 14.46
N PRO A 114 18.45 -3.99 14.23
CA PRO A 114 19.11 -3.16 15.26
C PRO A 114 18.28 -2.03 15.87
N SER A 115 17.27 -1.53 15.13
CA SER A 115 16.38 -0.47 15.62
C SER A 115 15.20 -1.01 16.45
N ALA A 116 15.02 -2.32 16.52
CA ALA A 116 14.01 -2.96 17.35
C ALA A 116 14.45 -2.98 18.82
N ARG A 117 13.49 -2.85 19.74
CA ARG A 117 13.73 -2.88 21.19
C ARG A 117 12.69 -3.76 21.86
N LEU A 118 13.10 -4.52 22.87
CA LEU A 118 12.18 -5.30 23.70
C LEU A 118 11.31 -4.39 24.56
N VAL A 119 10.08 -4.83 24.81
CA VAL A 119 9.05 -4.16 25.61
C VAL A 119 8.39 -5.18 26.51
N GLY A 120 8.26 -4.87 27.81
CA GLY A 120 7.50 -5.70 28.75
C GLY A 120 8.23 -6.95 29.27
N GLY A 121 9.50 -7.14 28.92
CA GLY A 121 10.31 -8.27 29.39
C GLY A 121 9.95 -9.60 28.73
N LEU A 122 10.51 -10.68 29.27
CA LEU A 122 10.23 -12.05 28.86
C LEU A 122 9.16 -12.65 29.77
N GLN A 123 8.19 -13.35 29.21
CA GLN A 123 7.13 -14.01 29.95
C GLN A 123 6.81 -15.38 29.32
N PRO A 124 6.41 -16.40 30.09
CA PRO A 124 5.91 -17.64 29.51
C PRO A 124 4.56 -17.43 28.81
N CYS A 125 4.31 -18.16 27.72
CA CYS A 125 3.06 -18.04 26.97
C CYS A 125 1.94 -18.91 27.56
N ARG A 126 2.28 -20.15 27.92
CA ARG A 126 1.33 -21.18 28.38
C ARG A 126 1.94 -22.09 29.43
N GLU A 127 3.19 -22.54 29.21
CA GLU A 127 3.93 -23.45 30.10
C GLU A 127 5.27 -22.84 30.53
N GLU A 128 5.92 -23.45 31.53
CA GLU A 128 7.24 -23.03 32.04
C GLU A 128 8.36 -23.06 30.98
N ARG A 129 8.27 -23.96 29.99
CA ARG A 129 9.26 -24.08 28.88
C ARG A 129 8.86 -23.31 27.62
N THR A 130 8.13 -22.21 27.80
CA THR A 130 7.78 -21.29 26.71
C THR A 130 8.30 -19.89 26.99
N ILE A 131 8.64 -19.17 25.92
CA ILE A 131 9.07 -17.78 25.97
C ILE A 131 8.25 -16.94 25.01
N SER A 132 7.70 -15.85 25.53
CA SER A 132 7.00 -14.79 24.82
C SER A 132 7.62 -13.46 25.17
N PHE A 133 7.72 -12.60 24.17
CA PHE A 133 8.08 -11.21 24.38
C PHE A 133 7.50 -10.35 23.25
N THR A 134 7.43 -9.05 23.52
CA THR A 134 7.06 -8.06 22.52
C THR A 134 8.28 -7.21 22.19
N ALA A 135 8.51 -6.98 20.90
CA ALA A 135 9.46 -5.98 20.44
C ALA A 135 8.73 -4.86 19.70
N GLN A 136 9.33 -3.68 19.70
CA GLN A 136 8.83 -2.53 18.97
C GLN A 136 9.93 -1.82 18.20
N VAL A 137 9.56 -1.24 17.07
CA VAL A 137 10.41 -0.37 16.27
C VAL A 137 9.67 0.92 15.93
N THR A 138 10.39 2.04 15.97
CA THR A 138 9.87 3.33 15.55
C THR A 138 10.22 3.55 14.09
N VAL A 139 9.20 3.66 13.24
CA VAL A 139 9.36 3.89 11.80
C VAL A 139 9.11 5.37 11.50
N PRO A 140 10.10 6.11 10.98
CA PRO A 140 9.90 7.49 10.58
C PRO A 140 9.06 7.57 9.31
N MET A 141 8.10 8.50 9.29
CA MET A 141 7.23 8.77 8.14
C MET A 141 7.85 9.78 7.21
N THR A 142 7.66 9.61 5.90
CA THR A 142 8.21 10.52 4.89
C THR A 142 7.17 11.51 4.40
N PHE A 143 6.02 11.02 3.93
CA PHE A 143 4.97 11.84 3.32
C PHE A 143 3.87 12.20 4.33
N MET A 144 3.49 11.27 5.21
CA MET A 144 2.55 11.50 6.33
C MET A 144 3.08 12.54 7.33
N ARG A 145 4.38 12.87 7.27
CA ARG A 145 4.98 13.97 8.04
C ARG A 145 4.31 15.32 7.74
N VAL A 146 3.88 15.56 6.50
CA VAL A 146 3.15 16.78 6.10
C VAL A 146 1.80 16.88 6.82
N LEU A 147 1.20 15.74 7.17
CA LEU A 147 -0.06 15.65 7.92
C LEU A 147 0.17 15.64 9.46
N GLY A 148 1.39 15.92 9.93
CA GLY A 148 1.74 15.95 11.34
C GLY A 148 2.06 14.58 11.96
N ILE A 149 2.02 13.49 11.19
CA ILE A 149 2.36 12.15 11.67
C ILE A 149 3.83 11.89 11.33
N HIS A 150 4.71 12.11 12.31
CA HIS A 150 6.16 12.08 12.12
C HIS A 150 6.75 10.68 12.21
N GLU A 151 6.19 9.84 13.09
CA GLU A 151 6.66 8.50 13.34
C GLU A 151 5.50 7.61 13.79
N ARG A 152 5.66 6.30 13.58
CA ARG A 152 4.74 5.30 14.12
C ARG A 152 5.52 4.16 14.73
N ILE A 153 5.05 3.73 15.88
CA ILE A 153 5.58 2.55 16.57
C ILE A 153 4.87 1.33 16.01
N VAL A 154 5.65 0.38 15.51
CA VAL A 154 5.19 -0.93 15.07
C VAL A 154 5.61 -1.95 16.12
N ARG A 155 4.67 -2.79 16.56
CA ARG A 155 4.90 -3.84 17.55
C ARG A 155 4.75 -5.22 16.93
N ALA A 156 5.55 -6.16 17.38
CA ALA A 156 5.42 -7.59 17.06
C ALA A 156 5.71 -8.40 18.31
N SER A 157 5.02 -9.52 18.44
CA SER A 157 5.23 -10.49 19.51
C SER A 157 5.35 -11.88 18.87
N ALA A 158 6.15 -12.72 19.50
CA ALA A 158 6.21 -14.13 19.16
C ALA A 158 6.25 -14.96 20.44
N CYS A 159 5.82 -16.20 20.31
CA CYS A 159 5.90 -17.22 21.33
C CYS A 159 6.62 -18.42 20.72
N ALA A 160 7.61 -18.95 21.44
CA ALA A 160 8.27 -20.18 21.09
C ALA A 160 8.56 -20.98 22.37
N GLY A 161 8.69 -22.29 22.25
CA GLY A 161 8.95 -23.14 23.40
C GLY A 161 8.87 -24.60 23.06
N PHE A 162 9.22 -25.42 24.03
CA PHE A 162 9.08 -26.87 23.96
C PHE A 162 7.88 -27.26 24.80
N GLU A 163 6.83 -27.74 24.13
CA GLU A 163 5.65 -28.31 24.79
C GLU A 163 5.93 -29.79 25.10
N ARG A 164 5.36 -30.30 26.19
CA ARG A 164 5.44 -31.72 26.50
C ARG A 164 4.59 -32.50 25.49
N VAL A 165 5.22 -33.35 24.68
CA VAL A 165 4.52 -34.25 23.77
C VAL A 165 4.34 -35.60 24.43
N GLU A 166 3.09 -36.08 24.54
CA GLU A 166 2.78 -37.44 24.96
C GLU A 166 2.64 -38.34 23.72
N VAL A 167 3.52 -39.34 23.59
CA VAL A 167 3.51 -40.28 22.47
C VAL A 167 3.09 -41.65 22.98
N VAL A 168 1.95 -42.14 22.49
CA VAL A 168 1.50 -43.52 22.73
C VAL A 168 1.79 -44.34 21.49
N LEU A 169 2.67 -45.33 21.63
CA LEU A 169 3.01 -46.26 20.57
C LEU A 169 2.23 -47.56 20.76
N VAL A 170 1.40 -47.91 19.77
CA VAL A 170 0.74 -49.21 19.68
C VAL A 170 1.48 -50.04 18.64
N ILE A 171 2.04 -51.17 19.08
CA ILE A 171 2.81 -52.07 18.22
C ILE A 171 1.98 -53.31 17.93
N ASP A 172 1.85 -53.65 16.65
CA ASP A 172 1.21 -54.91 16.23
C ASP A 172 2.10 -56.12 16.59
N ASN A 173 1.51 -57.10 17.27
CA ASN A 173 2.15 -58.36 17.68
C ASN A 173 1.48 -59.59 17.05
N THR A 174 0.85 -59.44 15.89
CA THR A 174 0.31 -60.57 15.12
C THR A 174 1.41 -61.56 14.71
N SER A 175 1.02 -62.80 14.39
CA SER A 175 1.96 -63.88 14.02
C SER A 175 2.86 -63.55 12.83
N SER A 176 2.38 -62.72 11.89
CA SER A 176 3.12 -62.24 10.72
C SER A 176 4.28 -61.29 11.07
N MET A 177 4.24 -60.70 12.27
CA MET A 177 5.28 -59.80 12.77
C MET A 177 6.47 -60.56 13.38
N ARG A 178 6.37 -61.88 13.60
CA ARG A 178 7.42 -62.66 14.26
C ARG A 178 8.74 -62.65 13.50
N GLY A 179 9.84 -62.66 14.27
CA GLY A 179 11.20 -62.74 13.73
C GLY A 179 11.73 -61.39 13.26
N GLY A 180 12.02 -61.28 11.96
CA GLY A 180 12.64 -60.09 11.37
C GLY A 180 11.84 -58.79 11.52
N PRO A 181 10.53 -58.77 11.22
CA PRO A 181 9.72 -57.55 11.28
C PRO A 181 9.65 -56.93 12.68
N ILE A 182 9.31 -57.69 13.73
CA ILE A 182 9.22 -57.16 15.09
C ILE A 182 10.57 -56.64 15.61
N ARG A 183 11.70 -57.26 15.19
CA ARG A 183 13.03 -56.75 15.54
C ARG A 183 13.32 -55.38 14.91
N ARG A 184 12.89 -55.15 13.67
CA ARG A 184 13.03 -53.86 12.99
C ARG A 184 12.16 -52.79 13.63
N VAL A 185 10.92 -53.12 14.01
CA VAL A 185 10.05 -52.18 14.73
C VAL A 185 10.67 -51.82 16.06
N ARG A 186 11.15 -52.81 16.83
CA ARG A 186 11.83 -52.54 18.11
C ARG A 186 13.06 -51.64 17.97
N GLU A 187 13.89 -51.88 16.95
CA GLU A 187 15.08 -51.06 16.69
C GLU A 187 14.70 -49.64 16.22
N ALA A 188 13.68 -49.51 15.37
CA ALA A 188 13.17 -48.20 14.95
C ALA A 188 12.59 -47.43 16.13
N THR A 189 11.84 -48.10 17.02
CA THR A 189 11.30 -47.51 18.24
C THR A 189 12.41 -47.10 19.20
N SER A 190 13.46 -47.91 19.40
CA SER A 190 14.58 -47.51 20.26
C SER A 190 15.31 -46.30 19.70
N ARG A 191 15.57 -46.27 18.38
CA ARG A 191 16.16 -45.09 17.72
C ARG A 191 15.28 -43.85 17.83
N MET A 192 13.96 -44.01 17.82
CA MET A 192 13.03 -42.90 18.03
C MET A 192 13.08 -42.40 19.48
N LEU A 193 13.12 -43.30 20.46
CA LEU A 193 13.24 -42.94 21.88
C LEU A 193 14.55 -42.23 22.20
N ASP A 194 15.64 -42.57 21.52
CA ASP A 194 16.94 -41.89 21.69
C ASP A 194 16.95 -40.45 21.13
N LEU A 195 15.96 -40.08 20.30
CA LEU A 195 15.83 -38.75 19.69
C LEU A 195 14.83 -37.84 20.42
N LEU A 196 14.09 -38.38 21.39
CA LEU A 196 13.10 -37.66 22.20
C LEU A 196 13.71 -37.24 23.54
#